data_AF-A0A3D4UF80-F1
#
_entry.id   AF-A0A3D4UF80-F1
#
_cell.length_a   1.000
_cell.length_b   1.000
_cell.length_c   1.000
_cell.angle_alpha   90.00
_cell.angle_beta   90.00
_cell.angle_gamma   90.00
#
_symmetry.space_group_name_H-M   'P 1'
#
loop_
_entity.id
_entity.type
_entity.pdbx_description
1 polymer ?
#
loop_
_entity_poly.entity_id
_entity_poly.type
_entity_poly.pdbx_seq_one_letter_code
_entity_poly.pdbx_strand_id
1 'polypeptide(L)'
;LALSQPGDARGEPGPPGARDDAPERDGPPGRLGLELKIDPEALRVRLERSIAHSEEMLERNRAALEKLDAGASAPEVLNELRSNTADRGPRINGRGGDRDSAPPGGTREDELRDREAMMKFLQAEFPKFWEKLEPISNEDPRSADRLLGRIAPQIMEILYLENSQPVLAKLKTQQMHAGMDFIEAQGAYLRVVSDPENGESQLADARNQLHKLAGQRFDVELMAKQYEINRLESRLSELKASIEQVESQRDQEIAQMVEAAIRNADRQLQMLQRRRQQPDQD
;
A
#
# COMPACT_ATOMS: atom_id res chain seq x y z
N LEU A 1 51.80 -21.45 40.97
CA LEU A 1 50.41 -21.34 41.44
C LEU A 1 49.64 -20.63 40.32
N ALA A 2 49.19 -21.33 39.27
CA ALA A 2 48.00 -22.22 39.22
C ALA A 2 46.71 -21.37 39.37
N LEU A 3 45.74 -21.28 38.44
CA LEU A 3 45.33 -22.16 37.34
C LEU A 3 44.57 -21.39 36.24
N SER A 4 44.77 -21.86 35.00
CA SER A 4 43.88 -21.72 33.84
C SER A 4 42.51 -22.36 34.09
N GLN A 5 41.46 -21.79 33.51
CA GLN A 5 40.35 -22.57 32.92
C GLN A 5 39.81 -21.89 31.66
N PRO A 6 39.92 -22.54 30.48
CA PRO A 6 39.09 -22.26 29.32
C PRO A 6 37.87 -23.19 29.34
N GLY A 7 36.67 -22.61 29.42
CA GLY A 7 35.40 -23.32 29.29
C GLY A 7 35.04 -23.48 27.82
N ASP A 8 35.53 -24.57 27.22
CA ASP A 8 35.26 -25.03 25.86
C ASP A 8 33.87 -25.70 25.84
N ALA A 9 32.81 -24.89 25.67
CA ALA A 9 31.44 -25.40 25.51
C ALA A 9 31.24 -25.89 24.07
N ARG A 10 31.68 -27.13 23.83
CA ARG A 10 31.35 -27.90 22.63
C ARG A 10 29.85 -28.19 22.65
N GLY A 11 29.08 -27.36 21.95
CA GLY A 11 27.70 -27.68 21.59
C GLY A 11 27.68 -28.96 20.77
N GLU A 12 26.96 -29.95 21.26
CA GLU A 12 26.75 -31.22 20.57
C GLU A 12 26.09 -30.96 19.20
N PRO A 13 26.57 -31.61 18.12
CA PRO A 13 25.85 -31.62 16.86
C PRO A 13 24.52 -32.34 17.08
N GLY A 14 23.44 -31.57 17.08
CA GLY A 14 22.09 -32.10 17.13
C GLY A 14 21.88 -33.15 16.03
N PRO A 15 21.06 -34.19 16.29
CA PRO A 15 20.81 -35.26 15.34
C PRO A 15 20.34 -34.67 14.01
N PRO A 16 20.72 -35.26 12.86
CA PRO A 16 20.21 -34.87 11.56
C PRO A 16 18.70 -35.08 11.58
N GLY A 17 17.98 -34.00 11.84
CA GLY A 17 16.53 -33.97 11.81
C GLY A 17 16.09 -34.48 10.45
N ALA A 18 15.31 -35.55 10.49
CA ALA A 18 14.46 -35.95 9.39
C ALA A 18 13.80 -34.67 8.86
N ARG A 19 14.25 -34.24 7.68
CA ARG A 19 13.55 -33.23 6.91
C ARG A 19 12.28 -33.94 6.50
N ASP A 20 11.24 -33.78 7.32
CA ASP A 20 9.88 -33.98 6.87
C ASP A 20 9.78 -33.26 5.54
N ASP A 21 9.44 -34.04 4.51
CA ASP A 21 9.05 -33.60 3.20
C ASP A 21 7.89 -32.61 3.38
N ALA A 22 8.24 -31.36 3.68
CA ALA A 22 7.31 -30.25 3.63
C ALA A 22 6.89 -30.19 2.15
N PRO A 23 5.61 -30.43 1.84
CA PRO A 23 5.14 -30.40 0.46
C PRO A 23 5.55 -29.04 -0.11
N GLU A 24 6.17 -29.07 -1.29
CA GLU A 24 6.45 -27.90 -2.11
C GLU A 24 5.29 -26.93 -1.96
N ARG A 25 5.54 -25.85 -1.21
CA ARG A 25 4.61 -24.73 -1.18
C ARG A 25 4.72 -24.11 -2.55
N ASP A 26 3.80 -24.53 -3.42
CA ASP A 26 3.42 -23.83 -4.65
C ASP A 26 3.62 -22.35 -4.40
N GLY A 27 4.46 -21.74 -5.24
CA GLY A 27 4.76 -20.31 -5.15
C GLY A 27 3.48 -19.49 -5.04
N PRO A 28 3.54 -18.26 -4.48
CA PRO A 28 2.38 -17.39 -4.38
C PRO A 28 1.68 -17.42 -5.74
N PRO A 29 0.38 -17.80 -5.80
CA PRO A 29 -0.29 -18.05 -7.06
C PRO A 29 -0.01 -16.83 -7.91
N GLY A 30 0.71 -17.05 -9.01
CA GLY A 30 0.91 -16.00 -9.99
C GLY A 30 -0.44 -15.35 -10.18
N ARG A 31 -0.50 -14.02 -10.30
CA ARG A 31 -1.69 -13.32 -10.77
C ARG A 31 -1.94 -13.77 -12.22
N LEU A 32 -2.27 -15.05 -12.39
CA LEU A 32 -2.99 -15.66 -13.47
C LEU A 32 -4.14 -14.70 -13.67
N GLY A 33 -4.17 -14.09 -14.86
CA GLY A 33 -5.22 -13.17 -15.24
C GLY A 33 -6.53 -13.78 -14.78
N LEU A 34 -7.10 -13.20 -13.73
CA LEU A 34 -8.51 -13.37 -13.42
C LEU A 34 -9.19 -12.73 -14.62
N GLU A 35 -9.34 -13.52 -15.69
CA GLU A 35 -10.46 -13.39 -16.58
C GLU A 35 -11.66 -13.49 -15.67
N LEU A 36 -12.05 -12.33 -15.14
CA LEU A 36 -13.31 -12.12 -14.47
C LEU A 36 -14.33 -12.62 -15.48
N LYS A 37 -14.80 -13.85 -15.26
CA LYS A 37 -15.97 -14.38 -15.94
C LYS A 37 -17.14 -13.55 -15.44
N ILE A 38 -17.26 -12.35 -16.00
CA ILE A 38 -18.36 -11.45 -15.73
C ILE A 38 -19.56 -12.10 -16.38
N ASP A 39 -20.49 -12.57 -15.56
CA ASP A 39 -21.78 -13.06 -16.03
C ASP A 39 -22.47 -11.91 -16.80
N PRO A 40 -22.72 -12.08 -18.12
CA PRO A 40 -23.29 -11.03 -18.95
C PRO A 40 -24.68 -10.58 -18.47
N GLU A 41 -25.47 -11.48 -17.88
CA GLU A 41 -26.79 -11.12 -17.36
C GLU A 41 -26.70 -10.30 -16.08
N ALA A 42 -25.78 -10.65 -15.17
CA ALA A 42 -25.51 -9.84 -13.98
C ALA A 42 -25.00 -8.43 -14.34
N LEU A 43 -24.17 -8.31 -15.38
CA LEU A 43 -23.71 -7.02 -15.89
C LEU A 43 -24.85 -6.22 -16.52
N ARG A 44 -25.72 -6.86 -17.30
CA ARG A 44 -26.90 -6.21 -17.89
C ARG A 44 -27.80 -5.62 -16.82
N VAL A 45 -28.18 -6.40 -15.80
CA VAL A 45 -29.03 -5.91 -14.70
C VAL A 45 -28.38 -4.74 -13.95
N ARG A 46 -27.06 -4.79 -13.75
CA ARG A 46 -26.32 -3.68 -13.13
C ARG A 46 -26.34 -2.42 -14.00
N LEU A 47 -26.14 -2.57 -15.31
CA LEU A 47 -26.19 -1.46 -16.26
C LEU A 47 -27.59 -0.87 -16.36
N GLU A 48 -28.64 -1.70 -16.42
CA GLU A 48 -30.03 -1.25 -16.43
C GLU A 48 -30.38 -0.45 -15.16
N ARG A 49 -29.99 -0.92 -13.98
CA ARG A 49 -30.13 -0.14 -12.73
C ARG A 49 -29.37 1.18 -12.78
N SER A 50 -28.16 1.18 -13.35
CA SER A 50 -27.35 2.39 -13.51
C SER A 50 -27.99 3.39 -14.49
N ILE A 51 -28.59 2.90 -15.57
CA ILE A 51 -29.30 3.73 -16.56
C ILE A 51 -30.54 4.33 -15.91
N ALA A 52 -31.39 3.52 -15.29
CA ALA A 52 -32.59 3.97 -14.60
C ALA A 52 -32.27 5.04 -13.54
N HIS A 53 -31.19 4.84 -12.76
CA HIS A 53 -30.72 5.83 -11.80
C HIS A 53 -30.26 7.14 -12.47
N SER A 54 -29.60 7.05 -13.62
CA SER A 54 -29.12 8.23 -14.36
C SER A 54 -30.30 9.01 -14.97
N GLU A 55 -31.30 8.31 -15.48
CA GLU A 55 -32.55 8.90 -15.98
C GLU A 55 -33.31 9.65 -14.89
N GLU A 56 -33.45 9.04 -13.70
CA GLU A 56 -34.05 9.69 -12.52
C GLU A 56 -33.29 10.98 -12.13
N MET A 57 -31.95 10.94 -12.15
CA MET A 57 -31.12 12.12 -11.86
C MET A 57 -31.24 13.21 -12.94
N LEU A 58 -31.37 12.82 -14.21
CA LEU A 58 -31.57 13.76 -15.32
C LEU A 58 -32.94 14.42 -15.26
N GLU A 59 -34.00 13.65 -15.00
CA GLU A 59 -35.35 14.16 -14.82
C GLU A 59 -35.42 15.16 -13.66
N ARG A 60 -34.77 14.83 -12.54
CA ARG A 60 -34.64 15.74 -11.39
C ARG A 60 -33.92 17.04 -11.74
N ASN A 61 -32.83 16.96 -12.49
CA ASN A 61 -32.11 18.16 -12.92
C ASN A 61 -32.92 19.00 -13.91
N ARG A 62 -33.70 18.37 -14.80
CA ARG A 62 -34.63 19.06 -15.70
C ARG A 62 -35.72 19.80 -14.92
N ALA A 63 -36.31 19.16 -13.92
CA ALA A 63 -37.29 19.81 -13.04
C ALA A 63 -36.69 20.99 -12.26
N ALA A 64 -35.44 20.87 -11.81
CA ALA A 64 -34.73 21.96 -11.15
C ALA A 64 -34.46 23.15 -12.11
N LEU A 65 -34.13 22.88 -13.37
CA LEU A 65 -33.97 23.91 -14.40
C LEU A 65 -35.31 24.59 -14.71
N GLU A 66 -36.38 23.83 -14.89
CA GLU A 66 -37.72 24.38 -15.14
C GLU A 66 -38.18 25.31 -14.01
N LYS A 67 -37.85 24.99 -12.76
CA LYS A 67 -38.12 25.88 -11.61
C LYS A 67 -37.31 27.17 -11.67
N LEU A 68 -36.05 27.11 -12.06
CA LEU A 68 -35.23 28.32 -12.26
C LEU A 68 -35.80 29.19 -13.39
N ASP A 69 -36.22 28.58 -14.49
CA ASP A 69 -36.83 29.28 -15.63
C ASP A 69 -38.18 29.92 -15.24
N ALA A 70 -38.92 29.30 -14.31
CA ALA A 70 -40.15 29.85 -13.73
C ALA A 70 -39.89 30.97 -12.68
N GLY A 71 -38.63 31.32 -12.41
CA GLY A 71 -38.25 32.40 -11.49
C GLY A 71 -38.05 31.98 -10.03
N ALA A 72 -37.96 30.68 -9.73
CA ALA A 72 -37.62 30.20 -8.40
C ALA A 72 -36.20 30.67 -7.99
N SER A 73 -35.98 30.88 -6.70
CA SER A 73 -34.68 31.34 -6.20
C SER A 73 -33.65 30.19 -6.19
N ALA A 74 -32.40 30.49 -6.53
CA ALA A 74 -31.30 29.52 -6.44
C ALA A 74 -31.20 28.76 -5.09
N PRO A 75 -31.34 29.39 -3.91
CA PRO A 75 -31.30 28.66 -2.63
C PRO A 75 -32.48 27.70 -2.44
N GLU A 76 -33.66 28.02 -2.97
CA GLU A 76 -34.84 27.14 -2.92
C GLU A 76 -34.61 25.86 -3.74
N VAL A 77 -34.14 26.01 -4.98
CA VAL A 77 -33.82 24.88 -5.87
C VAL A 77 -32.69 24.02 -5.27
N LEU A 78 -31.66 24.64 -4.70
CA LEU A 78 -30.58 23.92 -4.01
C LEU A 78 -31.07 23.16 -2.77
N ASN A 79 -32.03 23.71 -2.02
CA ASN A 79 -32.59 23.05 -0.85
C ASN A 79 -33.41 21.81 -1.25
N GLU A 80 -34.19 21.90 -2.34
CA GLU A 80 -34.94 20.76 -2.88
C GLU A 80 -34.01 19.67 -3.48
N LEU A 81 -32.92 20.08 -4.14
CA LEU A 81 -31.87 19.18 -4.56
C LEU A 81 -31.13 18.52 -3.37
N ARG A 82 -31.20 19.08 -2.17
CA ARG A 82 -30.65 18.47 -0.95
C ARG A 82 -31.67 17.60 -0.21
N SER A 83 -32.92 18.02 -0.09
CA SER A 83 -33.96 17.31 0.66
C SER A 83 -34.32 15.97 0.02
N ASN A 84 -34.47 15.92 -1.31
CA ASN A 84 -34.75 14.66 -2.01
C ASN A 84 -33.52 13.71 -2.07
N THR A 85 -32.33 14.15 -1.63
CA THR A 85 -31.23 13.20 -1.36
C THR A 85 -31.23 12.62 0.05
N ALA A 86 -32.03 13.17 0.96
CA ALA A 86 -32.18 12.66 2.33
C ALA A 86 -33.17 11.49 2.42
N ASP A 87 -34.14 11.42 1.50
CA ASP A 87 -35.15 10.34 1.44
C ASP A 87 -34.67 9.08 0.70
N ARG A 88 -33.52 9.18 0.01
CA ARG A 88 -32.68 7.99 -0.23
C ARG A 88 -32.13 7.59 1.13
N GLY A 89 -32.87 6.71 1.81
CA GLY A 89 -32.59 6.19 3.15
C GLY A 89 -31.11 6.02 3.44
N PRO A 90 -30.71 6.14 4.73
CA PRO A 90 -29.36 6.48 5.18
C PRO A 90 -28.35 5.91 4.21
N ARG A 91 -27.77 6.80 3.37
CA ARG A 91 -26.86 6.40 2.30
C ARG A 91 -25.96 5.32 2.87
N ILE A 92 -26.21 4.08 2.44
CA ILE A 92 -25.23 3.02 2.56
C ILE A 92 -24.15 3.49 1.60
N ASN A 93 -23.34 4.46 2.07
CA ASN A 93 -22.03 4.70 1.55
C ASN A 93 -21.40 3.31 1.64
N GLY A 94 -21.37 2.64 0.49
CA GLY A 94 -20.88 1.28 0.28
C GLY A 94 -19.39 1.20 0.54
N ARG A 95 -19.03 1.49 1.80
CA ARG A 95 -17.76 1.28 2.48
C ARG A 95 -17.90 1.52 3.99
N GLY A 96 -19.11 1.42 4.55
CA GLY A 96 -19.31 1.00 5.93
C GLY A 96 -19.34 -0.52 5.96
N GLY A 97 -18.21 -1.17 5.67
CA GLY A 97 -18.03 -2.53 6.19
C GLY A 97 -18.14 -2.43 7.70
N ASP A 98 -18.87 -3.35 8.32
CA ASP A 98 -18.88 -3.51 9.77
C ASP A 98 -17.48 -3.28 10.33
N ARG A 99 -17.30 -2.18 11.08
CA ARG A 99 -16.05 -1.93 11.82
C ARG A 99 -15.81 -2.99 12.90
N ASP A 100 -16.76 -3.89 13.10
CA ASP A 100 -16.59 -5.09 13.93
C ASP A 100 -15.79 -6.19 13.21
N SER A 101 -15.47 -6.04 11.92
CA SER A 101 -14.40 -6.79 11.25
C SER A 101 -13.09 -6.01 11.29
N ALA A 102 -12.72 -5.50 12.47
CA ALA A 102 -11.33 -5.14 12.73
C ALA A 102 -10.48 -6.38 12.42
N PRO A 103 -9.40 -6.27 11.63
CA PRO A 103 -8.55 -7.41 11.32
C PRO A 103 -8.15 -8.08 12.64
N PRO A 104 -8.43 -9.39 12.83
CA PRO A 104 -8.15 -10.08 14.07
C PRO A 104 -6.63 -10.17 14.22
N GLY A 105 -6.03 -9.25 14.97
CA GLY A 105 -4.57 -9.23 15.12
C GLY A 105 -3.96 -8.04 15.85
N GLY A 106 -4.62 -6.88 15.90
CA GLY A 106 -4.12 -5.76 16.72
C GLY A 106 -4.58 -5.90 18.17
N THR A 107 -3.65 -5.93 19.13
CA THR A 107 -4.07 -5.77 20.53
C THR A 107 -4.47 -4.31 20.77
N ARG A 108 -5.41 -4.07 21.69
CA ARG A 108 -5.77 -2.70 22.11
C ARG A 108 -4.56 -1.89 22.60
N GLU A 109 -3.53 -2.57 23.08
CA GLU A 109 -2.27 -1.95 23.52
C GLU A 109 -1.45 -1.44 22.32
N ASP A 110 -1.39 -2.21 21.22
CA ASP A 110 -0.75 -1.78 19.97
C ASP A 110 -1.43 -0.53 19.42
N GLU A 111 -2.78 -0.48 19.43
CA GLU A 111 -3.53 0.69 18.96
C GLU A 111 -3.23 1.96 19.77
N LEU A 112 -3.09 1.83 21.09
CA LEU A 112 -2.77 2.97 21.97
C LEU A 112 -1.34 3.46 21.73
N ARG A 113 -0.38 2.54 21.58
CA ARG A 113 1.01 2.87 21.28
C ARG A 113 1.16 3.54 19.91
N ASP A 114 0.47 3.01 18.90
CA ASP A 114 0.45 3.57 17.55
C ASP A 114 -0.15 4.98 17.55
N ARG A 115 -1.22 5.17 18.33
CA ARG A 115 -1.84 6.49 18.51
C ARG A 115 -0.85 7.48 19.14
N GLU A 116 -0.16 7.11 20.23
CA GLU A 116 0.82 8.00 20.87
C GLU A 116 1.97 8.38 19.92
N ALA A 117 2.49 7.40 19.17
CA ALA A 117 3.55 7.62 18.18
C ALA A 117 3.08 8.58 17.07
N MET A 118 1.85 8.40 16.56
CA MET A 118 1.25 9.29 15.57
C MET A 118 1.08 10.73 16.09
N MET A 119 0.67 10.92 17.34
CA MET A 119 0.53 12.26 17.92
C MET A 119 1.90 12.95 18.07
N LYS A 120 2.93 12.21 18.53
CA LYS A 120 4.31 12.73 18.60
C LYS A 120 4.85 13.11 17.21
N PHE A 121 4.58 12.27 16.21
CA PHE A 121 4.96 12.56 14.83
C PHE A 121 4.29 13.84 14.31
N LEU A 122 2.98 14.00 14.52
CA LEU A 122 2.25 15.21 14.13
C LEU A 122 2.77 16.46 14.86
N GLN A 123 3.10 16.34 16.14
CA GLN A 123 3.66 17.45 16.91
C GLN A 123 5.04 17.88 16.39
N ALA A 124 5.89 16.92 16.03
CA ALA A 124 7.25 17.18 15.56
C ALA A 124 7.28 17.69 14.11
N GLU A 125 6.63 16.99 13.19
CA GLU A 125 6.71 17.27 11.76
C GLU A 125 5.64 18.28 11.33
N PHE A 126 4.46 18.32 11.95
CA PHE A 126 3.32 19.15 11.52
C PHE A 126 2.79 20.08 12.61
N PRO A 127 3.62 20.96 13.21
CA PRO A 127 3.23 21.76 14.39
C PRO A 127 2.01 22.65 14.14
N LYS A 128 1.90 23.30 12.97
CA LYS A 128 0.72 24.12 12.62
C LYS A 128 -0.57 23.33 12.52
N PHE A 129 -0.48 22.07 12.09
CA PHE A 129 -1.64 21.18 12.03
C PHE A 129 -2.00 20.69 13.43
N TRP A 130 -0.98 20.37 14.25
CA TRP A 130 -1.14 20.02 15.65
C TRP A 130 -1.84 21.12 16.46
N GLU A 131 -1.41 22.38 16.32
CA GLU A 131 -2.03 23.55 16.95
C GLU A 131 -3.53 23.68 16.64
N LYS A 132 -3.95 23.28 15.43
CA LYS A 132 -5.36 23.26 15.04
C LYS A 132 -6.10 22.01 15.53
N LEU A 133 -5.42 20.87 15.62
CA LEU A 133 -6.00 19.58 15.99
C LEU A 133 -6.20 19.44 17.50
N GLU A 134 -5.27 19.93 18.31
CA GLU A 134 -5.29 19.85 19.77
C GLU A 134 -6.60 20.40 20.39
N PRO A 135 -7.07 21.63 20.07
CA PRO A 135 -8.34 22.12 20.62
C PRO A 135 -9.53 21.25 20.16
N ILE A 136 -9.54 20.79 18.90
CA ILE A 136 -10.59 19.90 18.38
C ILE A 136 -10.59 18.58 19.15
N SER A 137 -9.43 18.03 19.47
CA SER A 137 -9.30 16.80 20.27
C SER A 137 -9.82 16.97 21.69
N ASN A 138 -9.71 18.16 22.27
CA ASN A 138 -10.20 18.48 23.62
C ASN A 138 -11.71 18.77 23.64
N GLU A 139 -12.23 19.47 22.63
CA GLU A 139 -13.63 19.88 22.55
C GLU A 139 -14.54 18.77 21.99
N ASP A 140 -14.12 18.11 20.90
CA ASP A 140 -14.85 17.02 20.24
C ASP A 140 -13.90 15.88 19.81
N PRO A 141 -13.62 14.94 20.72
CA PRO A 141 -12.75 13.80 20.45
C PRO A 141 -13.18 12.98 19.23
N ARG A 142 -14.49 12.88 18.97
CA ARG A 142 -15.00 12.08 17.83
C ARG A 142 -14.66 12.75 16.51
N SER A 143 -14.69 14.07 16.44
CA SER A 143 -14.29 14.81 15.24
C SER A 143 -12.79 14.71 15.02
N ALA A 144 -11.97 14.82 16.08
CA ALA A 144 -10.53 14.61 15.99
C ALA A 144 -10.20 13.18 15.52
N ASP A 145 -10.84 12.15 16.08
CA ASP A 145 -10.64 10.75 15.69
C ASP A 145 -10.99 10.52 14.20
N ARG A 146 -12.01 11.21 13.67
CA ARG A 146 -12.35 11.14 12.24
C ARG A 146 -11.31 11.79 11.35
N LEU A 147 -10.74 12.92 11.78
CA LEU A 147 -9.67 13.60 11.04
C LEU A 147 -8.41 12.75 11.05
N LEU A 148 -7.99 12.28 12.23
CA LEU A 148 -6.87 11.36 12.40
C LEU A 148 -7.07 10.09 11.60
N GLY A 149 -8.24 9.46 11.64
CA GLY A 149 -8.51 8.23 10.89
C GLY A 149 -8.34 8.35 9.37
N ARG A 150 -8.38 9.57 8.80
CA ARG A 150 -8.09 9.79 7.37
C ARG A 150 -6.60 9.83 7.06
N ILE A 151 -5.79 10.33 7.98
CA ILE A 151 -4.33 10.51 7.79
C ILE A 151 -3.49 9.43 8.48
N ALA A 152 -4.07 8.70 9.44
CA ALA A 152 -3.40 7.68 10.23
C ALA A 152 -2.72 6.61 9.36
N PRO A 153 -3.35 6.06 8.28
CA PRO A 153 -2.67 5.08 7.44
C PRO A 153 -1.37 5.61 6.82
N GLN A 154 -1.32 6.90 6.45
CA GLN A 154 -0.14 7.52 5.87
C GLN A 154 0.95 7.75 6.92
N ILE A 155 0.58 8.19 8.12
CA ILE A 155 1.54 8.39 9.22
C ILE A 155 2.14 7.04 9.66
N MET A 156 1.31 6.00 9.79
CA MET A 156 1.78 4.67 10.14
C MET A 156 2.71 4.09 9.06
N GLU A 157 2.42 4.34 7.78
CA GLU A 157 3.33 3.99 6.67
C GLU A 157 4.68 4.70 6.84
N ILE A 158 4.69 6.01 7.15
CA ILE A 158 5.92 6.78 7.36
C ILE A 158 6.72 6.24 8.54
N LEU A 159 6.10 6.04 9.71
CA LEU A 159 6.75 5.52 10.91
C LEU A 159 7.36 4.12 10.69
N TYR A 160 6.68 3.27 9.92
CA TYR A 160 7.21 1.97 9.53
C TYR A 160 8.44 2.10 8.60
N LEU A 161 8.39 3.06 7.67
CA LEU A 161 9.49 3.32 6.74
C LEU A 161 10.70 3.97 7.42
N GLU A 162 10.56 4.71 8.51
CA GLU A 162 11.70 5.34 9.21
C GLU A 162 12.78 4.32 9.58
N ASN A 163 12.37 3.14 10.03
CA ASN A 163 13.29 2.09 10.47
C ASN A 163 13.87 1.27 9.31
N SER A 164 13.10 1.07 8.23
CA SER A 164 13.48 0.18 7.13
C SER A 164 14.04 0.89 5.90
N GLN A 165 13.57 2.12 5.64
CA GLN A 165 13.81 2.90 4.42
C GLN A 165 13.72 4.41 4.72
N PRO A 166 14.69 4.98 5.47
CA PRO A 166 14.61 6.35 5.98
C PRO A 166 14.50 7.42 4.87
N VAL A 167 15.11 7.17 3.71
CA VAL A 167 15.01 8.09 2.55
C VAL A 167 13.58 8.18 2.02
N LEU A 168 12.88 7.03 1.93
CA LEU A 168 11.49 7.01 1.47
C LEU A 168 10.55 7.61 2.54
N ALA A 169 10.81 7.35 3.82
CA ALA A 169 10.07 7.98 4.93
C ALA A 169 10.13 9.51 4.84
N LYS A 170 11.31 10.07 4.57
CA LYS A 170 11.51 11.50 4.37
C LYS A 170 10.72 12.03 3.17
N LEU A 171 10.77 11.35 2.02
CA LEU A 171 10.01 11.75 0.83
C LEU A 171 8.49 11.70 1.05
N LYS A 172 7.99 10.69 1.77
CA LYS A 172 6.58 10.56 2.14
C LYS A 172 6.14 11.65 3.13
N THR A 173 7.00 12.01 4.08
CA THR A 173 6.77 13.14 5.00
C THR A 173 6.67 14.45 4.23
N GLN A 174 7.58 14.70 3.28
CA GLN A 174 7.51 15.86 2.39
C GLN A 174 6.24 15.85 1.52
N GLN A 175 5.82 14.69 1.04
CA GLN A 175 4.58 14.55 0.26
C GLN A 175 3.36 14.94 1.10
N MET A 176 3.33 14.53 2.37
CA MET A 176 2.29 14.88 3.31
C MET A 176 2.28 16.39 3.61
N HIS A 177 3.45 17.02 3.78
CA HIS A 177 3.58 18.48 3.89
C HIS A 177 2.99 19.21 2.68
N ALA A 178 3.45 18.85 1.48
CA ALA A 178 2.97 19.48 0.25
C ALA A 178 1.45 19.28 0.07
N GLY A 179 0.91 18.14 0.50
CA GLY A 179 -0.52 17.87 0.54
C GLY A 179 -1.29 18.80 1.48
N MET A 180 -0.81 18.98 2.71
CA MET A 180 -1.44 19.87 3.69
C MET A 180 -1.38 21.34 3.28
N ASP A 181 -0.22 21.81 2.81
CA ASP A 181 -0.04 23.18 2.35
C ASP A 181 -0.96 23.49 1.16
N PHE A 182 -1.11 22.53 0.24
CA PHE A 182 -2.03 22.65 -0.89
C PHE A 182 -3.50 22.77 -0.44
N ILE A 183 -3.94 21.95 0.53
CA ILE A 183 -5.31 22.02 1.07
C ILE A 183 -5.55 23.36 1.77
N GLU A 184 -4.59 23.86 2.54
CA GLU A 184 -4.70 25.16 3.20
C GLU A 184 -4.81 26.31 2.19
N ALA A 185 -3.97 26.29 1.14
CA ALA A 185 -4.03 27.27 0.07
C ALA A 185 -5.35 27.19 -0.74
N GLN A 186 -5.88 25.98 -0.95
CA GLN A 186 -7.19 25.82 -1.58
C GLN A 186 -8.29 26.47 -0.72
N GLY A 187 -8.27 26.27 0.60
CA GLY A 187 -9.21 26.92 1.52
C GLY A 187 -9.04 28.44 1.56
N ALA A 188 -7.81 28.96 1.47
CA ALA A 188 -7.56 30.40 1.35
C ALA A 188 -8.10 30.97 0.04
N TYR A 189 -7.86 30.30 -1.08
CA TYR A 189 -8.39 30.69 -2.40
C TYR A 189 -9.93 30.75 -2.40
N LEU A 190 -10.60 29.73 -1.86
CA LEU A 190 -12.06 29.71 -1.78
C LEU A 190 -12.62 30.88 -0.94
N ARG A 191 -11.93 31.28 0.14
CA ARG A 191 -12.33 32.46 0.93
C ARG A 191 -12.22 33.75 0.11
N VAL A 192 -11.12 33.94 -0.61
CA VAL A 192 -10.90 35.12 -1.48
C VAL A 192 -11.97 35.19 -2.58
N VAL A 193 -12.33 34.07 -3.18
CA VAL A 193 -13.38 34.00 -4.21
C VAL A 193 -14.77 34.30 -3.66
N SER A 194 -15.04 33.92 -2.41
CA SER A 194 -16.39 34.01 -1.83
C SER A 194 -16.71 35.39 -1.25
N ASP A 195 -15.70 36.20 -0.96
CA ASP A 195 -15.85 37.51 -0.35
C ASP A 195 -15.71 38.62 -1.43
N PRO A 196 -16.79 39.36 -1.73
CA PRO A 196 -16.86 40.33 -2.81
C PRO A 196 -16.02 41.60 -2.56
N GLU A 197 -15.54 41.81 -1.33
CA GLU A 197 -14.62 42.92 -1.04
C GLU A 197 -13.21 42.65 -1.57
N ASN A 198 -12.88 41.39 -1.90
CA ASN A 198 -11.57 41.06 -2.44
C ASN A 198 -11.43 41.53 -3.89
N GLY A 199 -10.35 42.27 -4.15
CA GLY A 199 -10.02 42.77 -5.47
C GLY A 199 -9.38 41.71 -6.37
N GLU A 200 -9.32 42.00 -7.67
CA GLU A 200 -8.70 41.13 -8.70
C GLU A 200 -7.23 40.76 -8.36
N SER A 201 -6.49 41.68 -7.72
CA SER A 201 -5.11 41.43 -7.29
C SER A 201 -5.02 40.29 -6.26
N GLN A 202 -5.89 40.27 -5.25
CA GLN A 202 -5.86 39.23 -4.21
C GLN A 202 -6.25 37.86 -4.79
N LEU A 203 -7.20 37.85 -5.73
CA LEU A 203 -7.57 36.64 -6.45
C LEU A 203 -6.40 36.09 -7.29
N ALA A 204 -5.68 36.97 -7.99
CA ALA A 204 -4.49 36.60 -8.75
C ALA A 204 -3.39 36.01 -7.85
N ASP A 205 -3.12 36.63 -6.70
CA ASP A 205 -2.13 36.14 -5.73
C ASP A 205 -2.50 34.77 -5.16
N ALA A 206 -3.76 34.59 -4.74
CA ALA A 206 -4.26 33.31 -4.24
C ALA A 206 -4.18 32.21 -5.31
N ARG A 207 -4.48 32.54 -6.58
CA ARG A 207 -4.37 31.61 -7.71
C ARG A 207 -2.92 31.21 -7.96
N ASN A 208 -1.99 32.18 -7.98
CA ASN A 208 -0.57 31.93 -8.18
C ASN A 208 0.01 31.06 -7.06
N GLN A 209 -0.38 31.32 -5.82
CA GLN A 209 0.04 30.51 -4.67
C GLN A 209 -0.48 29.07 -4.78
N LEU A 210 -1.75 28.89 -5.16
CA LEU A 210 -2.32 27.55 -5.36
C LEU A 210 -1.60 26.79 -6.49
N HIS A 211 -1.30 27.47 -7.61
CA HIS A 211 -0.56 26.89 -8.72
C HIS A 211 0.87 26.47 -8.31
N LYS A 212 1.58 27.33 -7.57
CA LYS A 212 2.92 27.03 -7.05
C LYS A 212 2.92 25.79 -6.16
N LEU A 213 1.99 25.70 -5.21
CA LEU A 213 1.89 24.56 -4.29
C LEU A 213 1.45 23.28 -5.02
N ALA A 214 0.60 23.39 -6.04
CA ALA A 214 0.25 22.26 -6.89
C ALA A 214 1.49 21.68 -7.60
N GLY A 215 2.34 22.55 -8.16
CA GLY A 215 3.61 22.15 -8.77
C GLY A 215 4.54 21.47 -7.77
N GLN A 216 4.74 22.07 -6.59
CA GLN A 216 5.57 21.49 -5.53
C GLN A 216 5.09 20.10 -5.09
N ARG A 217 3.77 19.92 -4.93
CA ARG A 217 3.20 18.61 -4.60
C ARG A 217 3.50 17.57 -5.67
N PHE A 218 3.36 17.94 -6.95
CA PHE A 218 3.67 17.05 -8.06
C PHE A 218 5.15 16.67 -8.10
N ASP A 219 6.05 17.63 -7.90
CA ASP A 219 7.49 17.39 -7.89
C ASP A 219 7.90 16.41 -6.79
N VAL A 220 7.38 16.57 -5.57
CA VAL A 220 7.68 15.67 -4.45
C VAL A 220 7.12 14.26 -4.70
N GLU A 221 5.91 14.16 -5.26
CA GLU A 221 5.33 12.88 -5.65
C GLU A 221 6.17 12.19 -6.73
N LEU A 222 6.64 12.93 -7.73
CA LEU A 222 7.54 12.41 -8.75
C LEU A 222 8.86 11.92 -8.16
N MET A 223 9.46 12.66 -7.22
CA MET A 223 10.68 12.23 -6.53
C MET A 223 10.48 10.93 -5.74
N ALA A 224 9.37 10.81 -5.01
CA ALA A 224 9.02 9.58 -4.29
C ALA A 224 8.86 8.39 -5.24
N LYS A 225 8.20 8.59 -6.39
CA LYS A 225 8.02 7.56 -7.41
C LYS A 225 9.32 7.15 -8.07
N GLN A 226 10.19 8.11 -8.39
CA GLN A 226 11.50 7.82 -8.95
C GLN A 226 12.37 7.02 -7.98
N TYR A 227 12.33 7.33 -6.69
CA TYR A 227 13.03 6.55 -5.67
C TYR A 227 12.51 5.10 -5.60
N GLU A 228 11.18 4.92 -5.60
CA GLU A 228 10.55 3.60 -5.61
C GLU A 228 10.97 2.78 -6.85
N ILE A 229 11.00 3.41 -8.04
CA ILE A 229 11.46 2.78 -9.29
C ILE A 229 12.92 2.31 -9.15
N ASN A 230 13.83 3.20 -8.77
CA ASN A 230 15.26 2.88 -8.67
C ASN A 230 15.52 1.73 -7.67
N ARG A 231 14.77 1.70 -6.56
CA ARG A 231 14.83 0.62 -5.57
C ARG A 231 14.34 -0.71 -6.16
N LEU A 232 13.21 -0.70 -6.87
CA LEU A 232 12.67 -1.91 -7.50
C LEU A 232 13.60 -2.44 -8.59
N GLU A 233 14.22 -1.56 -9.37
CA GLU A 233 15.25 -1.93 -10.36
C GLU A 233 16.47 -2.59 -9.69
N SER A 234 16.94 -2.03 -8.58
CA SER A 234 18.05 -2.62 -7.81
C SER A 234 17.68 -4.01 -7.30
N ARG A 235 16.48 -4.18 -6.73
CA ARG A 235 16.00 -5.47 -6.25
C ARG A 235 15.83 -6.49 -7.38
N LEU A 236 15.32 -6.05 -8.54
CA LEU A 236 15.19 -6.90 -9.72
C LEU A 236 16.57 -7.38 -10.20
N SER A 237 17.57 -6.50 -10.19
CA SER A 237 18.95 -6.85 -10.54
C SER A 237 19.54 -7.87 -9.58
N GLU A 238 19.34 -7.72 -8.27
CA GLU A 238 19.77 -8.70 -7.26
C GLU A 238 19.12 -10.07 -7.49
N LEU A 239 17.81 -10.09 -7.75
CA LEU A 239 17.08 -11.34 -8.00
C LEU A 239 17.57 -12.04 -9.27
N LYS A 240 17.86 -11.29 -10.33
CA LYS A 240 18.45 -11.84 -11.57
C LYS A 240 19.82 -12.46 -11.30
N ALA A 241 20.71 -11.76 -10.60
CA ALA A 241 22.01 -12.29 -10.22
C ALA A 241 21.90 -13.55 -9.35
N SER A 242 20.93 -13.59 -8.44
CA SER A 242 20.64 -14.78 -7.63
C SER A 242 20.17 -15.96 -8.48
N ILE A 243 19.36 -15.74 -9.52
CA ILE A 243 18.91 -16.81 -10.43
C ILE A 243 20.11 -17.33 -11.23
N GLU A 244 20.92 -16.45 -11.81
CA GLU A 244 22.12 -16.83 -12.56
C GLU A 244 23.09 -17.66 -11.69
N GLN A 245 23.22 -17.30 -10.41
CA GLN A 245 24.01 -18.08 -9.45
C GLN A 245 23.44 -19.48 -9.21
N VAL A 246 22.12 -19.59 -9.01
CA VAL A 246 21.44 -20.88 -8.80
C VAL A 246 21.53 -21.74 -10.06
N GLU A 247 21.39 -21.17 -11.25
CA GLU A 247 21.56 -21.87 -12.53
C GLU A 247 22.97 -22.39 -12.69
N SER A 248 23.99 -21.58 -12.39
CA SER A 248 25.38 -22.01 -12.43
C SER A 248 25.69 -23.13 -11.42
N GLN A 249 25.15 -23.04 -10.20
CA GLN A 249 25.27 -24.09 -9.19
C GLN A 249 24.60 -25.39 -9.65
N ARG A 250 23.39 -25.31 -10.18
CA ARG A 250 22.66 -26.45 -10.74
C ARG A 250 23.47 -27.15 -11.83
N ASP A 251 24.05 -26.40 -12.76
CA ASP A 251 24.84 -26.99 -13.85
C ASP A 251 26.12 -27.68 -13.35
N GLN A 252 26.78 -27.10 -12.34
CA GLN A 252 27.93 -27.72 -11.67
C GLN A 252 27.54 -29.02 -10.94
N GLU A 253 26.42 -29.02 -10.22
CA GLU A 253 25.90 -30.20 -9.53
C GLU A 253 25.54 -31.31 -10.52
N ILE A 254 24.86 -30.98 -11.62
CA ILE A 254 24.55 -31.93 -12.70
C ILE A 254 25.83 -32.52 -13.27
N ALA A 255 26.84 -31.69 -13.56
CA ALA A 255 28.12 -32.17 -14.09
C ALA A 255 28.80 -33.15 -13.12
N GLN A 256 28.81 -32.84 -11.81
CA GLN A 256 29.37 -33.72 -10.79
C GLN A 256 28.62 -35.05 -10.69
N MET A 257 27.28 -35.03 -10.75
CA MET A 257 26.45 -36.24 -10.73
C MET A 257 26.72 -37.13 -11.95
N VAL A 258 26.80 -36.52 -13.15
CA VAL A 258 27.10 -37.23 -14.40
C VAL A 258 28.49 -37.86 -14.35
N GLU A 259 29.51 -37.12 -13.89
CA GLU A 259 30.88 -37.64 -13.75
C GLU A 259 30.94 -38.80 -12.74
N ALA A 260 30.23 -38.69 -11.61
CA ALA A 260 30.13 -39.77 -10.64
C ALA A 260 29.46 -41.02 -11.23
N ALA A 261 28.39 -40.85 -12.01
CA ALA A 261 27.69 -41.95 -12.68
C ALA A 261 28.60 -42.66 -13.71
N ILE A 262 29.31 -41.90 -14.55
CA ILE A 262 30.28 -42.44 -15.53
C ILE A 262 31.37 -43.24 -14.81
N ARG A 263 32.01 -42.67 -13.78
CA ARG A 263 33.05 -43.37 -13.00
C ARG A 263 32.55 -44.67 -12.39
N ASN A 264 31.31 -44.71 -11.91
CA ASN A 264 30.71 -45.91 -11.36
C ASN A 264 30.44 -46.98 -12.44
N ALA A 265 29.93 -46.57 -13.60
CA ALA A 265 29.71 -47.46 -14.74
C ALA A 265 31.04 -48.07 -15.25
N ASP A 266 32.10 -47.27 -15.37
CA ASP A 266 33.42 -47.75 -15.78
C ASP A 266 33.99 -48.79 -14.81
N ARG A 267 33.86 -48.56 -13.50
CA ARG A 267 34.27 -49.53 -12.47
C ARG A 267 33.51 -50.84 -12.61
N GLN A 268 32.19 -50.79 -12.84
CA GLN A 268 31.37 -51.98 -13.05
C GLN A 268 31.81 -52.74 -14.31
N LEU A 269 32.05 -52.04 -15.41
CA LEU A 269 32.54 -52.62 -16.66
C LEU A 269 33.89 -53.32 -16.44
N GLN A 270 34.84 -52.67 -15.74
CA GLN A 270 36.14 -53.25 -15.41
C GLN A 270 36.01 -54.50 -14.54
N MET A 271 35.11 -54.50 -13.55
CA MET A 271 34.85 -55.69 -12.72
C MET A 271 34.31 -56.87 -13.56
N LEU A 272 33.38 -56.60 -14.49
CA LEU A 272 32.85 -57.61 -15.40
C LEU A 272 33.92 -58.15 -16.36
N GLN A 273 34.79 -57.28 -16.88
CA GLN A 273 35.90 -57.67 -17.74
C GLN A 273 36.92 -58.55 -16.99
N ARG A 274 37.26 -58.20 -15.74
CA ARG A 274 38.15 -59.02 -14.90
C ARG A 274 37.56 -60.40 -14.63
N ARG A 275 36.26 -60.49 -14.30
CA ARG A 275 35.57 -61.78 -14.13
C ARG A 275 35.61 -62.63 -15.40
N ARG A 276 35.51 -62.02 -16.58
CA ARG A 276 35.58 -62.74 -17.86
C ARG A 276 37.00 -63.24 -18.19
N GLN A 277 38.03 -62.53 -17.74
CA GLN A 277 39.44 -62.87 -17.98
C GLN A 277 40.02 -63.87 -16.98
N GLN A 278 39.36 -64.10 -15.84
CA GLN A 278 39.67 -65.19 -14.91
C GLN A 278 38.67 -66.33 -15.14
N PRO A 279 38.85 -67.18 -16.18
CA PRO A 279 38.06 -68.40 -16.29
C PRO A 279 38.36 -69.25 -15.06
N ASP A 280 37.31 -69.76 -14.42
CA ASP A 280 37.36 -70.55 -13.20
C ASP A 280 38.56 -71.50 -13.20
N GLN A 281 39.58 -71.17 -12.39
CA GLN A 281 40.61 -72.13 -11.99
C GLN A 281 40.01 -72.95 -10.85
N ASP A 282 39.03 -73.78 -11.21
CA ASP A 282 38.59 -74.92 -10.41
C ASP A 282 39.34 -76.19 -10.87
#